data_AF-A0A8T5ARW8-F1
#
_entry.id   AF-A0A8T5ARW8-F1
#
_cell.length_a   1.000
_cell.length_b   1.000
_cell.length_c   1.000
_cell.angle_alpha   90.00
_cell.angle_beta   90.00
_cell.angle_gamma   90.00
#
_symmetry.space_group_name_H-M   'P 1'
#
loop_
_entity.id
_entity.type
_entity.pdbx_description
1 polymer ?
#
loop_
_entity_poly.entity_id
_entity_poly.type
_entity_poly.pdbx_seq_one_letter_code
_entity_poly.pdbx_strand_id
1 'polypeptide(L)'
;MPAITPGYLYTFFALIAVSSILLASFMDYANAIRFSSEVWKLRDLMDHVAAEATELLTMALTTNVSAETYIQAPAALGRQQYWLALRNDSVRAWLEGGFGDTPTEGGVLRVFLSCKAEASGCYVSGYGAIHLTCFTGAAAPRIVISSLSQTGW
;
A
#
# COMPACT_ATOMS: atom_id res chain seq x y z
N MET A 1 -2.59 23.88 -64.26
CA MET A 1 -3.19 23.71 -62.92
C MET A 1 -2.14 23.06 -62.04
N PRO A 2 -1.59 23.74 -61.01
CA PRO A 2 -0.61 23.11 -60.15
C PRO A 2 -1.32 22.07 -59.26
N ALA A 3 -0.74 20.88 -59.16
CA ALA A 3 -1.28 19.76 -58.40
C ALA A 3 -1.16 20.05 -56.90
N ILE A 4 -2.29 20.35 -56.24
CA ILE A 4 -2.41 20.61 -54.79
C ILE A 4 -2.26 19.31 -53.96
N THR A 5 -2.09 18.17 -54.63
CA THR A 5 -2.07 16.82 -54.07
C THR A 5 -0.95 16.51 -53.06
N PRO A 6 0.27 17.11 -53.08
CA PRO A 6 1.31 16.81 -52.09
C PRO A 6 0.99 17.32 -50.68
N GLY A 7 0.25 18.42 -50.56
CA GLY A 7 -0.03 19.07 -49.27
C GLY A 7 -1.02 18.30 -48.39
N TYR A 8 -2.05 17.71 -49.01
CA TYR A 8 -3.08 16.96 -48.30
C TYR A 8 -2.54 15.69 -47.62
N LEU A 9 -1.62 14.98 -48.30
CA LEU A 9 -0.96 13.80 -47.73
C LEU A 9 -0.13 14.19 -46.49
N TYR A 10 0.63 15.28 -46.56
CA TYR A 10 1.39 15.78 -45.42
C TYR A 10 0.50 16.16 -44.24
N THR A 11 -0.59 16.90 -44.49
CA THR A 11 -1.55 17.26 -43.43
C THR A 11 -2.24 16.03 -42.84
N PHE A 12 -2.53 15.00 -43.64
CA PHE A 12 -3.14 13.76 -43.16
C PHE A 12 -2.18 12.99 -42.24
N PHE A 13 -0.91 12.81 -42.64
CA PHE A 13 0.10 12.20 -41.78
C PHE A 13 0.36 13.02 -40.52
N ALA A 14 0.40 14.34 -40.62
CA ALA A 14 0.54 15.23 -39.47
C ALA A 14 -0.64 15.07 -38.49
N LEU A 15 -1.88 15.00 -38.99
CA LEU A 15 -3.07 14.78 -38.15
C LEU A 15 -3.05 13.42 -37.45
N ILE A 16 -2.61 12.36 -38.13
CA ILE A 16 -2.44 11.03 -37.52
C ILE A 16 -1.39 11.10 -36.42
N ALA A 17 -0.24 11.72 -36.68
CA ALA A 17 0.84 11.83 -35.71
C ALA A 17 0.42 12.63 -34.46
N VAL A 18 -0.27 13.76 -34.64
CA VAL A 18 -0.79 14.55 -33.51
C VAL A 18 -1.85 13.76 -32.74
N SER A 19 -2.75 13.06 -33.44
CA SER A 19 -3.80 12.26 -32.80
C SER A 19 -3.23 11.09 -32.01
N SER A 20 -2.20 10.41 -32.52
CA SER A 20 -1.56 9.29 -31.83
C SER A 20 -0.80 9.74 -30.59
N ILE A 21 -0.08 10.86 -30.68
CA ILE A 21 0.59 11.48 -29.52
C ILE A 21 -0.45 11.85 -28.47
N LEU A 22 -1.55 12.50 -28.87
CA LEU A 22 -2.60 12.92 -27.95
C LEU A 22 -3.26 11.72 -27.24
N LEU A 23 -3.56 10.65 -27.97
CA LEU A 23 -4.09 9.40 -27.39
C LEU A 23 -3.10 8.79 -26.40
N ALA A 24 -1.82 8.71 -26.77
CA ALA A 24 -0.78 8.20 -25.88
C ALA A 24 -0.67 9.04 -24.59
N SER A 25 -0.65 10.37 -24.71
CA SER A 25 -0.62 11.27 -23.55
C SER A 25 -1.85 11.12 -22.65
N PHE A 26 -3.05 10.98 -23.23
CA PHE A 26 -4.26 10.77 -22.43
C PHE A 26 -4.26 9.42 -21.70
N MET A 27 -3.79 8.36 -22.36
CA MET A 27 -3.66 7.04 -21.72
C MET A 27 -2.65 7.08 -20.55
N ASP A 28 -1.52 7.74 -20.75
CA ASP A 28 -0.50 7.88 -19.71
C ASP A 28 -1.03 8.72 -18.53
N TYR A 29 -1.72 9.82 -18.82
CA TYR A 29 -2.36 10.64 -17.80
C TYR A 29 -3.44 9.88 -17.02
N ALA A 30 -4.28 9.09 -17.69
CA ALA A 30 -5.28 8.26 -17.04
C ALA A 30 -4.64 7.19 -16.12
N ASN A 31 -3.53 6.60 -16.55
CA ASN A 31 -2.77 5.66 -15.73
C ASN A 31 -2.15 6.35 -14.51
N ALA A 32 -1.61 7.57 -14.67
CA ALA A 32 -1.05 8.34 -13.57
C ALA A 32 -2.11 8.71 -12.51
N ILE A 33 -3.29 9.16 -12.93
CA ILE A 33 -4.41 9.43 -12.01
C ILE A 33 -4.80 8.16 -11.25
N ARG A 34 -4.92 7.04 -11.98
CA ARG A 34 -5.28 5.77 -11.37
C ARG A 34 -4.26 5.32 -10.32
N PHE A 35 -2.98 5.37 -10.64
CA PHE A 35 -1.91 5.02 -9.71
C PHE A 35 -1.95 5.92 -8.47
N SER A 36 -2.14 7.23 -8.63
CA SER A 36 -2.30 8.15 -7.50
C SER A 36 -3.47 7.77 -6.59
N SER A 37 -4.61 7.38 -7.18
CA SER A 37 -5.77 6.91 -6.41
C SER A 37 -5.52 5.60 -5.66
N GLU A 38 -4.75 4.69 -6.25
CA GLU A 38 -4.38 3.41 -5.63
C GLU A 38 -3.43 3.68 -4.44
N VAL A 39 -2.43 4.56 -4.61
CA VAL A 39 -1.53 5.02 -3.52
C VAL A 39 -2.32 5.62 -2.36
N TRP A 40 -3.33 6.45 -2.66
CA TRP A 40 -4.14 7.08 -1.63
C TRP A 40 -4.97 6.06 -0.84
N LYS A 41 -5.53 5.05 -1.51
CA LYS A 41 -6.25 3.94 -0.84
C LYS A 41 -5.31 3.09 0.02
N LEU A 42 -4.09 2.85 -0.43
CA LEU A 42 -3.09 2.13 0.37
C LEU A 42 -2.76 2.92 1.64
N ARG A 43 -2.58 4.23 1.50
CA ARG A 43 -2.32 5.11 2.65
C ARG A 43 -3.49 5.12 3.65
N ASP A 44 -4.72 5.25 3.17
CA ASP A 44 -5.93 5.22 4.01
C ASP A 44 -6.02 3.90 4.80
N LEU A 45 -5.76 2.77 4.13
CA LEU A 45 -5.68 1.46 4.78
C LEU A 45 -4.53 1.39 5.81
N MET A 46 -3.36 1.92 5.48
CA MET A 46 -2.23 1.97 6.42
C MET A 46 -2.53 2.83 7.64
N ASP A 47 -3.19 3.97 7.47
CA ASP A 47 -3.60 4.86 8.57
C ASP A 47 -4.62 4.15 9.47
N HIS A 48 -5.57 3.41 8.89
CA HIS A 48 -6.50 2.57 9.66
C HIS A 48 -5.79 1.45 10.43
N VAL A 49 -4.88 0.71 9.78
CA VAL A 49 -4.07 -0.34 10.43
C VAL A 49 -3.20 0.22 11.55
N ALA A 50 -2.60 1.40 11.35
CA ALA A 50 -1.80 2.07 12.36
C ALA A 50 -2.64 2.56 13.56
N ALA A 51 -3.87 3.01 13.32
CA ALA A 51 -4.81 3.38 14.37
C ALA A 51 -5.19 2.18 15.24
N GLU A 52 -5.62 1.07 14.62
CA GLU A 52 -5.95 -0.20 15.28
C GLU A 52 -4.74 -0.77 16.04
N ALA A 53 -3.56 -0.74 15.44
CA ALA A 53 -2.30 -1.11 16.10
C ALA A 53 -2.04 -0.24 17.35
N THR A 54 -2.26 1.07 17.26
CA THR A 54 -2.08 2.00 18.39
C THR A 54 -3.09 1.75 19.50
N GLU A 55 -4.33 1.43 19.15
CA GLU A 55 -5.37 1.06 20.10
C GLU A 55 -5.01 -0.23 20.85
N LEU A 56 -4.63 -1.29 20.11
CA LEU A 56 -4.15 -2.54 20.69
C LEU A 56 -2.94 -2.33 21.61
N LEU A 57 -1.97 -1.52 21.19
CA LEU A 57 -0.80 -1.19 22.00
C LEU A 57 -1.19 -0.47 23.29
N THR A 58 -2.10 0.51 23.20
CA THR A 58 -2.59 1.27 24.37
C THR A 58 -3.38 0.36 25.31
N MET A 59 -4.20 -0.55 24.76
CA MET A 59 -4.95 -1.52 25.56
C MET A 59 -4.04 -2.53 26.25
N ALA A 60 -3.01 -3.03 25.56
CA ALA A 60 -2.03 -3.95 26.13
C ALA A 60 -1.20 -3.27 27.23
N LEU A 61 -0.82 -2.00 27.05
CA LEU A 61 -0.11 -1.21 28.07
C LEU A 61 -0.95 -0.91 29.31
N THR A 62 -2.26 -0.72 29.14
CA THR A 62 -3.16 -0.37 30.26
C THR A 62 -3.66 -1.59 31.02
N THR A 63 -3.93 -2.70 30.32
CA THR A 63 -4.50 -3.91 30.93
C THR A 63 -3.45 -4.98 31.23
N ASN A 64 -2.23 -4.87 30.69
CA ASN A 64 -1.21 -5.92 30.72
C ASN A 64 -1.74 -7.28 30.20
N VAL A 65 -2.64 -7.23 29.21
CA VAL A 65 -3.17 -8.41 28.52
C VAL A 65 -2.76 -8.37 27.05
N SER A 66 -2.39 -9.55 26.52
CA SER A 66 -2.18 -9.72 25.08
C SER A 66 -3.51 -9.65 24.33
N ALA A 67 -3.55 -8.91 23.23
CA ALA A 67 -4.76 -8.69 22.45
C ALA A 67 -4.49 -8.90 20.96
N GLU A 68 -5.51 -9.32 20.23
CA GLU A 68 -5.47 -9.52 18.79
C GLU A 68 -6.65 -8.84 18.12
N THR A 69 -6.45 -8.35 16.90
CA THR A 69 -7.53 -7.81 16.06
C THR A 69 -7.37 -8.24 14.61
N TYR A 70 -8.49 -8.28 13.91
CA TYR A 70 -8.59 -8.68 12.52
C TYR A 70 -9.14 -7.53 11.70
N ILE A 71 -8.33 -7.02 10.76
CA ILE A 71 -8.72 -5.93 9.89
C ILE A 71 -9.06 -6.52 8.53
N GLN A 72 -10.30 -6.29 8.09
CA GLN A 72 -10.75 -6.69 6.77
C GLN A 72 -10.09 -5.81 5.72
N ALA A 73 -9.17 -6.41 4.97
CA ALA A 73 -8.40 -5.72 3.95
C ALA A 73 -8.79 -6.24 2.56
N PRO A 74 -8.89 -5.37 1.55
CA PRO A 74 -9.20 -5.80 0.20
C PRO A 74 -8.08 -6.70 -0.34
N ALA A 75 -8.42 -7.72 -1.12
CA ALA A 75 -7.46 -8.65 -1.70
C ALA A 75 -6.48 -7.98 -2.68
N ALA A 76 -6.86 -6.83 -3.26
CA ALA A 76 -6.03 -6.00 -4.12
C ALA A 76 -6.54 -4.55 -4.07
N LEU A 77 -5.65 -3.60 -4.33
CA LEU A 77 -6.02 -2.18 -4.48
C LEU A 77 -6.00 -1.84 -5.97
N GLY A 78 -7.19 -1.68 -6.54
CA GLY A 78 -7.35 -1.48 -7.97
C GLY A 78 -6.97 -2.72 -8.77
N ARG A 79 -5.81 -2.73 -9.42
CA ARG A 79 -5.27 -3.90 -10.14
C ARG A 79 -3.96 -4.43 -9.56
N GLN A 80 -3.45 -3.82 -8.50
CA GLN A 80 -2.16 -4.18 -7.93
C GLN A 80 -2.34 -4.89 -6.58
N GLN A 81 -1.52 -5.92 -6.37
CA GLN A 81 -1.28 -6.44 -5.04
C GLN A 81 -0.49 -5.41 -4.24
N TYR A 82 -0.62 -5.47 -2.93
CA TYR A 82 0.11 -4.63 -2.00
C TYR A 82 0.62 -5.47 -0.84
N TRP A 83 1.59 -4.94 -0.13
CA TRP A 83 2.15 -5.53 1.07
C TRP A 83 2.25 -4.48 2.15
N LEU A 84 2.21 -4.94 3.40
CA LEU A 84 2.37 -4.16 4.60
C LEU A 84 3.40 -4.85 5.49
N ALA A 85 4.32 -4.09 6.07
CA ALA A 85 5.32 -4.63 6.98
C ALA A 85 5.45 -3.75 8.20
N LEU A 86 5.41 -4.36 9.38
CA LEU A 86 5.73 -3.66 10.62
C LEU A 86 7.23 -3.71 10.85
N ARG A 87 7.82 -2.53 11.06
CA ARG A 87 9.25 -2.35 11.29
C ARG A 87 9.45 -1.47 12.52
N ASN A 88 10.58 -1.62 13.17
CA ASN A 88 10.98 -0.75 14.26
C ASN A 88 12.50 -0.49 14.21
N ASP A 89 12.88 0.61 14.83
CA ASP A 89 14.25 0.89 15.22
C ASP A 89 14.34 0.95 16.77
N SER A 90 15.44 1.46 17.29
CA SER A 90 15.66 1.59 18.74
C SER A 90 14.76 2.63 19.42
N VAL A 91 14.07 3.48 18.64
CA VAL A 91 13.33 4.66 19.10
C VAL A 91 11.83 4.58 18.77
N ARG A 92 11.46 4.13 17.57
CA ARG A 92 10.10 4.18 17.02
C ARG A 92 9.75 2.90 16.24
N ALA A 93 8.45 2.64 16.17
CA ALA A 93 7.87 1.64 15.29
C ALA A 93 7.07 2.32 14.18
N TRP A 94 7.04 1.73 12.99
CA TRP A 94 6.26 2.20 11.86
C TRP A 94 5.75 1.05 10.99
N LEU A 95 4.69 1.35 10.24
CA LEU A 95 4.14 0.51 9.21
C LEU A 95 4.68 0.98 7.85
N GLU A 96 5.34 0.07 7.13
CA GLU A 96 5.73 0.26 5.74
C GLU A 96 4.68 -0.39 4.83
N GLY A 97 4.45 0.21 3.67
CA GLY A 97 3.59 -0.35 2.65
C GLY A 97 4.07 -0.04 1.24
N GLY A 98 3.76 -0.94 0.32
CA GLY A 98 4.09 -0.79 -1.08
C GLY A 98 3.20 -1.67 -1.96
N PHE A 99 3.27 -1.41 -3.26
CA PHE A 99 2.63 -2.27 -4.26
C PHE A 99 3.58 -3.38 -4.70
N GLY A 100 3.00 -4.52 -5.10
CA GLY A 100 3.70 -5.73 -5.48
C GLY A 100 3.42 -6.90 -4.55
N ASP A 101 4.06 -8.02 -4.85
CA ASP A 101 4.01 -9.29 -4.12
C ASP A 101 5.17 -9.45 -3.12
N THR A 102 6.20 -8.60 -3.25
CA THR A 102 7.48 -8.75 -2.56
C THR A 102 7.73 -7.55 -1.65
N PRO A 103 7.80 -7.77 -0.31
CA PRO A 103 8.13 -6.74 0.64
C PRO A 103 9.54 -6.22 0.40
N THR A 104 9.66 -4.95 0.00
CA THR A 104 10.94 -4.31 -0.27
C THR A 104 11.27 -3.35 0.86
N GLU A 105 12.49 -3.42 1.42
CA GLU A 105 12.93 -2.47 2.44
C GLU A 105 12.99 -1.05 1.88
N GLY A 106 12.46 -0.09 2.64
CA GLY A 106 12.28 1.27 2.12
C GLY A 106 11.00 1.42 1.30
N GLY A 107 9.90 0.83 1.79
CA GLY A 107 8.59 0.91 1.17
C GLY A 107 8.20 2.34 0.77
N VAL A 108 7.37 2.44 -0.27
CA VAL A 108 6.93 3.71 -0.89
C VAL A 108 6.19 4.59 0.12
N LEU A 109 5.51 4.00 1.10
CA LEU A 109 4.76 4.67 2.15
C LEU A 109 5.19 4.22 3.54
N ARG A 110 5.23 5.16 4.48
CA ARG A 110 5.54 4.93 5.90
C ARG A 110 4.56 5.68 6.79
N VAL A 111 4.00 4.98 7.78
CA VAL A 111 3.13 5.55 8.82
C VAL A 111 3.71 5.20 10.19
N PHE A 112 4.03 6.20 11.00
CA PHE A 112 4.63 6.00 12.32
C PHE A 112 3.56 5.68 13.37
N LEU A 113 3.89 4.75 14.26
CA LEU A 113 3.05 4.41 15.41
C LEU A 113 3.28 5.43 16.54
N SER A 114 2.23 5.66 17.34
CA SER A 114 2.26 6.66 18.42
C SER A 114 3.06 6.22 19.66
N CYS A 115 3.33 4.91 19.79
CA CYS A 115 3.99 4.33 20.95
C CYS A 115 5.26 3.58 20.56
N LYS A 116 6.22 3.54 21.49
CA LYS A 116 7.39 2.68 21.36
C LYS A 116 6.97 1.23 21.55
N ALA A 117 7.14 0.44 20.50
CA ALA A 117 6.83 -0.98 20.49
C ALA A 117 7.88 -1.73 19.67
N GLU A 118 8.07 -3.01 19.98
CA GLU A 118 8.76 -3.90 19.06
C GLU A 118 7.79 -4.31 17.97
N ALA A 119 8.10 -4.02 16.72
CA ALA A 119 7.15 -4.23 15.62
C ALA A 119 7.78 -5.15 14.57
N SER A 120 7.08 -6.22 14.22
CA SER A 120 7.60 -7.23 13.29
C SER A 120 6.51 -7.89 12.46
N GLY A 121 6.91 -8.57 11.39
CA GLY A 121 6.00 -9.31 10.53
C GLY A 121 5.64 -8.55 9.26
N CYS A 122 5.00 -9.29 8.35
CA CYS A 122 4.58 -8.79 7.06
C CYS A 122 3.27 -9.44 6.64
N TYR A 123 2.45 -8.67 5.94
CA TYR A 123 1.23 -9.08 5.30
C TYR A 123 1.33 -8.79 3.80
N VAL A 124 0.88 -9.74 2.98
CA VAL A 124 0.73 -9.55 1.54
C VAL A 124 -0.76 -9.69 1.19
N SER A 125 -1.25 -8.79 0.36
CA SER A 125 -2.64 -8.77 -0.09
C SER A 125 -3.00 -10.05 -0.83
N GLY A 126 -4.21 -10.55 -0.61
CA GLY A 126 -4.69 -11.80 -1.22
C GLY A 126 -4.64 -13.01 -0.29
N TYR A 127 -3.97 -12.89 0.86
CA TYR A 127 -3.89 -13.93 1.89
C TYR A 127 -4.91 -13.75 3.02
N GLY A 128 -6.05 -13.10 2.75
CA GLY A 128 -7.15 -12.90 3.70
C GLY A 128 -7.03 -11.61 4.53
N ALA A 129 -7.65 -11.61 5.71
CA ALA A 129 -7.63 -10.46 6.61
C ALA A 129 -6.23 -10.21 7.20
N ILE A 130 -5.96 -8.95 7.54
CA ILE A 130 -4.77 -8.57 8.28
C ILE A 130 -4.99 -8.97 9.74
N HIS A 131 -4.08 -9.78 10.27
CA HIS A 131 -4.08 -10.20 11.66
C HIS A 131 -2.99 -9.46 12.43
N LEU A 132 -3.41 -8.62 13.38
CA LEU A 132 -2.51 -7.92 14.29
C LEU A 132 -2.58 -8.58 15.66
N THR A 133 -1.42 -8.93 16.20
CA THR A 133 -1.27 -9.49 17.54
C THR A 133 -0.35 -8.59 18.36
N CYS A 134 -0.81 -8.23 19.55
CA CYS A 134 -0.04 -7.44 20.51
C CYS A 134 0.26 -8.32 21.74
N PHE A 135 1.53 -8.56 21.97
CA PHE A 135 2.05 -9.25 23.13
C PHE A 135 2.57 -8.24 24.14
N THR A 136 2.24 -8.46 25.40
CA THR A 136 2.78 -7.67 26.51
C THR A 136 4.20 -8.12 26.81
N GLY A 137 5.17 -7.22 26.64
CA GLY A 137 6.57 -7.48 26.97
C GLY A 137 6.97 -6.83 28.30
N ALA A 138 8.06 -7.29 28.91
CA ALA A 138 8.54 -6.79 30.20
C ALA A 138 9.08 -5.34 30.14
N ALA A 139 9.49 -4.85 28.97
CA ALA A 139 10.05 -3.51 28.77
C ALA A 139 9.27 -2.66 27.74
N ALA A 140 8.81 -3.28 26.65
CA ALA A 140 7.94 -2.65 25.66
C ALA A 140 6.97 -3.70 25.09
N PRO A 141 5.74 -3.30 24.71
CA PRO A 141 4.82 -4.19 24.01
C PRO A 141 5.36 -4.56 22.64
N ARG A 142 5.10 -5.79 22.21
CA ARG A 142 5.49 -6.30 20.89
C ARG A 142 4.25 -6.48 20.02
N ILE A 143 4.24 -5.83 18.87
CA ILE A 143 3.18 -5.96 17.87
C ILE A 143 3.68 -6.76 16.66
N VAL A 144 2.85 -7.69 16.20
CA VAL A 144 3.13 -8.55 15.06
C VAL A 144 2.00 -8.47 14.05
N ILE A 145 2.35 -8.27 12.78
CA ILE A 145 1.41 -8.35 11.66
C ILE A 145 1.60 -9.67 10.90
N SER A 146 0.50 -10.34 10.59
CA SER A 146 0.47 -11.60 9.85
C SER A 146 -0.75 -11.66 8.94
N SER A 147 -0.72 -12.54 7.95
CA SER A 147 -1.89 -12.87 7.14
C SER A 147 -2.67 -14.02 7.75
N LEU A 148 -3.99 -13.96 7.64
CA LEU A 148 -4.87 -15.08 7.95
C LEU A 148 -4.87 -16.15 6.83
N SER A 149 -3.69 -16.53 6.33
CA SER A 149 -3.56 -17.72 5.50
C SER A 149 -3.26 -18.90 6.43
N GLN A 150 -4.31 -19.67 6.72
CA GLN A 150 -4.30 -20.98 7.38
C GLN A 150 -2.92 -21.48 7.81
N THR A 151 -2.73 -21.54 9.13
CA THR A 151 -2.25 -22.77 9.75
C THR A 151 -3.05 -23.95 9.19
N GLY A 152 -2.57 -24.54 8.11
CA GLY A 152 -2.93 -25.86 7.64
C GLY A 152 -1.80 -26.80 8.05
N TRP A 153 -2.01 -27.47 9.18
CA TRP A 153 -1.47 -28.76 9.62
C TRP A 153 -0.17 -29.28 8.96
#